data_AF-A0A6M2BN95-F1
#
_entry.id   AF-A0A6M2BN95-F1
#
_cell.length_a   1.000
_cell.length_b   1.000
_cell.length_c   1.000
_cell.angle_alpha   90.00
_cell.angle_beta   90.00
_cell.angle_gamma   90.00
#
_symmetry.space_group_name_H-M   'P 1'
#
loop_
_entity.id
_entity.type
_entity.pdbx_description
1 polymer ?
#
loop_
_entity_poly.entity_id
_entity_poly.type
_entity_poly.pdbx_seq_one_letter_code
_entity_poly.pdbx_strand_id
1 'polypeptide(L)'
;MNSPAMLASLLLATTLVAPALADNLKAAAPGPAPAAIPHDCIRETGTLIPNKDGKCLAVPGQVLTSEDLQHTGATNTADAIRALVPSAR
;
A
#
# COMPACT_ATOMS: atom_id res chain seq x y z
N MET A 1 -12.35 38.31 -65.72
CA MET A 1 -11.14 38.10 -64.90
C MET A 1 -11.61 37.46 -63.60
N ASN A 2 -11.95 36.17 -63.64
CA ASN A 2 -11.09 35.00 -63.45
C ASN A 2 -11.02 34.63 -61.96
N SER A 3 -11.69 33.54 -61.60
CA SER A 3 -11.55 32.86 -60.30
C SER A 3 -10.09 32.47 -60.01
N PRO A 4 -9.76 32.34 -58.72
CA PRO A 4 -8.91 31.26 -58.25
C PRO A 4 -9.75 30.34 -57.33
N ALA A 5 -9.87 29.06 -57.69
CA ALA A 5 -8.97 27.99 -57.26
C ALA A 5 -9.33 27.48 -55.85
N MET A 6 -9.91 26.29 -55.78
CA MET A 6 -9.21 25.04 -55.39
C MET A 6 -8.99 24.94 -53.87
N LEU A 7 -9.75 24.07 -53.20
CA LEU A 7 -9.34 22.72 -52.79
C LEU A 7 -8.38 22.70 -51.58
N ALA A 8 -8.91 22.31 -50.42
CA ALA A 8 -8.23 21.50 -49.39
C ALA A 8 -9.25 21.30 -48.24
N SER A 9 -10.05 20.23 -48.24
CA SER A 9 -9.73 18.96 -47.58
C SER A 9 -8.96 19.12 -46.28
N LEU A 10 -9.64 18.97 -45.14
CA LEU A 10 -9.21 17.98 -44.15
C LEU A 10 -10.34 17.69 -43.15
N LEU A 11 -10.81 16.45 -43.18
CA LEU A 11 -11.59 15.84 -42.10
C LEU A 11 -10.74 15.82 -40.82
N LEU A 12 -11.23 16.39 -39.72
CA LEU A 12 -10.84 15.91 -38.39
C LEU A 12 -12.07 15.26 -37.75
N ALA A 13 -12.16 13.95 -37.97
CA ALA A 13 -13.01 13.07 -37.18
C ALA A 13 -12.48 13.07 -35.74
N THR A 14 -13.17 13.76 -34.84
CA THR A 14 -12.93 13.64 -33.39
C THR A 14 -13.42 12.28 -32.94
N THR A 15 -12.49 11.33 -32.81
CA THR A 15 -12.73 10.06 -32.13
C THR A 15 -12.98 10.35 -30.65
N LEU A 16 -14.25 10.25 -30.23
CA LEU A 16 -14.60 10.13 -28.82
C LEU A 16 -14.08 8.78 -28.33
N VAL A 17 -12.92 8.76 -27.68
CA VAL A 17 -12.48 7.59 -26.91
C VAL A 17 -13.13 7.69 -25.54
N ALA A 18 -14.18 6.89 -25.34
CA ALA A 18 -14.72 6.64 -24.01
C ALA A 18 -13.76 5.72 -23.25
N PRO A 19 -13.27 6.07 -22.04
CA PRO A 19 -12.57 5.11 -21.21
C PRO A 19 -13.62 4.17 -20.60
N ALA A 20 -13.76 2.97 -21.17
CA ALA A 20 -14.44 1.85 -20.51
C ALA A 20 -13.53 1.33 -19.36
N LEU A 21 -13.42 2.10 -18.28
CA LEU A 21 -12.87 1.62 -17.00
C LEU A 21 -14.02 1.01 -16.20
N ALA A 22 -14.55 -0.11 -16.67
CA ALA A 22 -15.66 -0.79 -16.01
C ALA A 22 -15.45 -2.30 -16.02
N ASP A 23 -14.31 -2.79 -15.53
CA ASP A 23 -14.17 -4.21 -15.18
C ASP A 23 -12.91 -4.48 -14.34
N ASN A 24 -12.87 -4.04 -13.07
CA ASN A 24 -12.12 -4.75 -12.02
C ASN A 24 -12.35 -4.26 -10.58
N LEU A 25 -13.54 -3.75 -10.25
CA LEU A 25 -13.94 -3.62 -8.84
C LEU A 25 -14.67 -4.89 -8.39
N LYS A 26 -14.00 -6.04 -8.50
CA LYS A 26 -14.40 -7.20 -7.70
C LYS A 26 -13.98 -6.88 -6.28
N ALA A 27 -14.88 -6.24 -5.53
CA ALA A 27 -14.71 -6.04 -4.10
C ALA A 27 -14.35 -7.39 -3.48
N ALA A 28 -13.10 -7.50 -3.03
CA ALA A 28 -12.68 -8.63 -2.22
C ALA A 28 -13.58 -8.62 -0.99
N ALA A 29 -14.32 -9.71 -0.79
CA ALA A 29 -15.04 -9.90 0.46
C ALA A 29 -14.03 -9.75 1.61
N PRO A 30 -14.37 -9.05 2.71
CA PRO A 30 -13.48 -8.97 3.86
C PRO A 30 -13.15 -10.40 4.30
N GLY A 31 -11.90 -10.81 4.08
CA GLY A 31 -11.37 -12.01 4.69
C GLY A 31 -11.44 -11.90 6.21
N PRO A 32 -11.42 -13.02 6.95
CA PRO A 32 -11.32 -12.96 8.40
C PRO A 32 -10.14 -12.05 8.78
N ALA A 33 -10.39 -11.05 9.62
CA ALA A 33 -9.31 -10.23 10.15
C ALA A 33 -8.30 -11.17 10.83
N PRO A 34 -6.99 -11.09 10.50
CA PRO A 34 -5.99 -11.90 11.17
C PRO A 34 -6.08 -11.65 12.68
N ALA A 35 -6.00 -12.72 13.47
CA ALA A 35 -5.97 -12.61 14.92
C ALA A 35 -4.84 -11.65 15.33
N ALA A 36 -5.11 -10.78 16.31
CA ALA A 36 -4.12 -9.84 16.83
C ALA A 36 -2.85 -10.62 17.23
N ILE A 37 -1.72 -10.25 16.63
CA ILE A 37 -0.43 -10.85 16.98
C ILE A 37 0.00 -10.27 18.32
N PRO A 38 0.33 -11.10 19.32
CA PRO A 38 0.84 -10.60 20.60
C PRO A 38 2.13 -9.80 20.40
N HIS A 39 2.27 -8.66 21.09
CA HIS A 39 3.46 -7.81 20.99
C HIS A 39 4.76 -8.50 21.45
N ASP A 40 4.65 -9.56 22.24
CA ASP A 40 5.76 -10.39 22.72
C ASP A 40 6.09 -11.57 21.78
N CYS A 41 5.32 -11.78 20.70
CA CYS A 41 5.50 -12.91 19.79
C CYS A 41 6.25 -12.52 18.52
N ILE A 42 7.59 -12.53 18.58
CA ILE A 42 8.43 -12.27 17.40
C ILE A 42 8.42 -13.49 16.49
N ARG A 43 7.83 -13.37 15.29
CA ARG A 43 7.80 -14.46 14.30
C ARG A 43 8.78 -14.25 13.17
N GLU A 44 9.00 -12.99 12.82
CA GLU A 44 9.83 -12.52 11.72
C GLU A 44 10.90 -11.58 12.28
N THR A 45 12.16 -11.90 12.05
CA THR A 45 13.29 -11.01 12.25
C THR A 45 13.76 -10.59 10.87
N GLY A 46 14.10 -9.31 10.63
CA GLY A 46 14.46 -8.77 9.30
C GLY A 46 15.70 -9.38 8.62
N THR A 47 16.17 -10.53 9.12
CA THR A 47 17.15 -11.43 8.55
C THR A 47 16.52 -12.34 7.50
N LEU A 48 17.31 -12.85 6.55
CA LEU A 48 16.85 -13.89 5.62
C LEU A 48 16.85 -15.31 6.23
N ILE A 49 16.84 -15.42 7.56
CA ILE A 49 16.83 -16.71 8.26
C ILE A 49 15.38 -17.04 8.59
N PRO A 50 14.79 -18.08 7.97
CA PRO A 50 13.40 -18.43 8.24
C PRO A 50 13.28 -19.07 9.63
N ASN A 51 12.22 -18.70 10.32
CA ASN A 51 11.79 -19.41 11.52
C ASN A 51 11.22 -20.78 11.11
N LYS A 52 11.77 -21.86 11.69
CA LYS A 52 11.46 -23.24 11.28
C LYS A 52 10.03 -23.67 11.58
N ASP A 53 9.42 -23.12 12.64
CA ASP A 53 8.20 -23.71 13.21
C ASP A 53 6.98 -22.78 13.16
N GLY A 54 7.13 -21.56 12.65
CA GLY A 54 6.08 -20.54 12.69
C GLY A 54 5.68 -20.07 14.11
N LYS A 55 6.39 -20.56 15.14
CA LYS A 55 6.23 -20.24 16.56
C LYS A 55 6.89 -18.90 16.90
N CYS A 56 6.57 -18.32 18.04
CA CYS A 56 7.29 -17.15 18.54
C CYS A 56 8.77 -17.52 18.80
N LEU A 57 9.68 -16.64 18.38
CA LEU A 57 11.11 -16.74 18.64
C LEU A 57 11.39 -16.30 20.09
N ALA A 58 12.19 -17.09 20.80
CA ALA A 58 12.63 -16.77 22.16
C ALA A 58 13.81 -15.78 22.15
N VAL A 59 13.57 -14.59 21.59
CA VAL A 59 14.55 -13.50 21.50
C VAL A 59 14.00 -12.25 22.18
N PRO A 60 14.85 -11.41 22.79
CA PRO A 60 14.40 -10.16 23.39
C PRO A 60 13.92 -9.20 22.30
N GLY A 61 12.80 -8.52 22.55
CA GLY A 61 12.26 -7.49 21.68
C GLY A 61 10.75 -7.36 21.80
N GLN A 62 10.18 -6.55 20.90
CA GLN A 62 8.74 -6.32 20.81
C GLN A 62 8.32 -6.22 19.35
N VAL A 63 7.10 -6.65 19.06
CA VAL A 63 6.45 -6.51 17.75
C VAL A 63 5.62 -5.24 17.74
N LEU A 64 5.93 -4.37 16.79
CA LEU A 64 5.12 -3.19 16.49
C LEU A 64 4.38 -3.42 15.18
N THR A 65 3.05 -3.37 15.24
CA THR A 65 2.17 -3.48 14.09
C THR A 65 1.99 -2.12 13.41
N SER A 66 1.54 -2.13 12.16
CA SER A 66 1.17 -0.89 11.47
C SER A 66 0.06 -0.13 12.19
N GLU A 67 -0.84 -0.83 12.89
CA GLU A 67 -1.90 -0.21 13.69
C GLU A 67 -1.29 0.55 14.89
N ASP A 68 -0.33 -0.05 15.59
CA ASP A 68 0.35 0.61 16.72
C ASP A 68 1.00 1.92 16.29
N LEU A 69 1.69 1.89 15.15
CA LEU A 69 2.34 3.08 14.60
C LEU A 69 1.31 4.16 14.25
N GLN A 70 0.18 3.79 13.64
CA GLN A 70 -0.89 4.72 13.28
C GLN A 70 -1.57 5.33 14.50
N HIS A 71 -1.79 4.53 15.56
CA HIS A 71 -2.40 4.97 16.81
C HIS A 71 -1.59 6.04 17.54
N THR A 72 -0.28 6.17 17.25
CA THR A 72 0.54 7.25 17.82
C THR A 72 0.20 8.64 17.26
N GLY A 73 -0.41 8.72 16.07
CA GLY A 73 -0.61 9.97 15.36
C GLY A 73 0.68 10.65 14.86
N ALA A 74 1.83 9.97 14.93
CA ALA A 74 3.10 10.52 14.46
C ALA A 74 3.14 10.63 12.93
N THR A 75 3.84 11.63 12.42
CA THR A 75 3.99 11.87 10.97
C THR A 75 5.06 11.02 10.31
N ASN A 76 5.90 10.35 11.11
CA ASN A 76 6.98 9.48 10.64
C ASN A 76 7.21 8.31 11.61
N THR A 77 7.81 7.25 11.07
CA THR A 77 8.05 6.00 11.81
C THR A 77 8.99 6.18 13.00
N ALA A 78 10.00 7.04 12.91
CA ALA A 78 10.97 7.22 13.99
C ALA A 78 10.30 7.81 15.24
N ASP A 79 9.43 8.82 15.07
CA ASP A 79 8.66 9.40 16.16
C ASP A 79 7.65 8.42 16.75
N ALA A 80 6.96 7.65 15.90
CA ALA A 80 6.07 6.58 16.36
C ALA A 80 6.81 5.55 17.23
N ILE A 81 7.98 5.09 16.79
CA ILE A 81 8.81 4.13 17.55
C ILE A 81 9.27 4.75 18.88
N ARG A 82 9.74 6.00 18.89
CA ARG A 82 10.17 6.69 20.13
C ARG A 82 9.03 6.85 21.15
N ALA A 83 7.79 6.99 20.67
CA ALA A 83 6.61 7.06 21.51
C ALA A 83 6.25 5.69 22.13
N LEU A 84 6.41 4.61 21.37
CA LEU A 84 6.03 3.24 21.77
C LEU A 84 7.13 2.49 22.54
N VAL A 85 8.40 2.83 22.30
CA VAL A 85 9.57 2.09 22.80
C VAL A 85 10.42 3.02 23.69
N PRO A 86 10.30 2.93 25.03
CA PRO A 86 11.06 3.80 25.94
C PRO A 86 12.58 3.71 25.77
N SER A 87 13.09 2.54 25.38
CA SER A 87 14.52 2.30 25.14
C SER A 87 15.05 2.85 23.81
N ALA A 88 14.18 3.38 22.94
CA ALA A 88 14.57 3.93 21.64
C ALA A 88 14.83 5.45 21.66
N ARG A 89 14.83 6.07 22.85
CA ARG A 89 15.06 7.51 23.03
C ARG A 89 16.53 7.86 23.09
#